data_AF-A0AAJ3N039-F1
#
_entry.id   AF-A0AAJ3N039-F1
#
_cell.length_a   1.000
_cell.length_b   1.000
_cell.length_c   1.000
_cell.angle_alpha   90.00
_cell.angle_beta   90.00
_cell.angle_gamma   90.00
#
_symmetry.space_group_name_H-M   'P 1'
#
loop_
_entity.id
_entity.type
_entity.pdbx_description
1 polymer ?
#
loop_
_entity_poly.entity_id
_entity_poly.type
_entity_poly.pdbx_seq_one_letter_code
_entity_poly.pdbx_strand_id
1 'polypeptide(L)'
;MKKLMLASMILALSACGQHSTRSPISVNQYEKRLNTIVCHDVDDWYLDGYRVGKDYAKYSQSQLNQRIQYCDGMTSTQRSAWFDGFSSGNGGTQ
;
A
#
# COMPACT_ATOMS: atom_id res chain seq x y z
N MET A 1 -57.81 20.17 16.91
CA MET A 1 -56.37 20.42 17.09
C MET A 1 -55.60 19.26 16.47
N LYS A 2 -54.73 19.53 15.51
CA LYS A 2 -54.03 18.55 14.65
C LYS A 2 -53.02 17.73 15.48
N LYS A 3 -53.11 16.40 15.42
CA LYS A 3 -52.07 15.50 15.95
C LYS A 3 -50.93 15.42 14.93
N LEU A 4 -49.77 15.93 15.31
CA LEU A 4 -48.55 15.95 14.50
C LEU A 4 -48.01 14.53 14.39
N MET A 5 -47.89 14.00 13.16
CA MET A 5 -47.20 12.74 12.90
C MET A 5 -45.69 12.94 13.00
N LEU A 6 -45.02 12.14 13.82
CA LEU A 6 -43.56 11.96 13.75
C LEU A 6 -43.29 10.60 13.10
N ALA A 7 -42.98 10.64 11.81
CA ALA A 7 -42.42 9.50 11.10
C ALA A 7 -40.89 9.54 11.26
N SER A 8 -40.34 8.72 12.14
CA SER A 8 -38.89 8.51 12.23
C SER A 8 -38.44 7.57 11.11
N MET A 9 -38.00 8.16 9.99
CA MET A 9 -37.19 7.46 8.99
C MET A 9 -35.82 7.13 9.59
N ILE A 10 -35.56 5.86 9.85
CA ILE A 10 -34.22 5.38 10.16
C ILE A 10 -33.51 5.13 8.82
N LEU A 11 -32.71 6.10 8.38
CA LEU A 11 -31.73 5.87 7.32
C LEU A 11 -30.60 5.01 7.89
N ALA A 12 -30.55 3.74 7.51
CA ALA A 12 -29.34 2.94 7.65
C ALA A 12 -28.33 3.45 6.60
N LEU A 13 -27.41 4.34 7.01
CA LEU A 13 -26.24 4.65 6.20
C LEU A 13 -25.30 3.46 6.24
N SER A 14 -25.25 2.70 5.15
CA SER A 14 -24.15 1.79 4.87
C SER A 14 -22.86 2.61 4.76
N ALA A 15 -22.05 2.60 5.81
CA ALA A 15 -20.72 3.17 5.78
C ALA A 15 -19.80 2.25 4.95
N CYS A 16 -19.77 2.45 3.62
CA CYS A 16 -18.60 2.06 2.85
C CYS A 16 -17.43 2.92 3.37
N GLY A 17 -16.58 2.34 4.20
CA GLY A 17 -15.36 2.99 4.67
C GLY A 17 -14.58 3.56 3.48
N GLN A 18 -14.02 4.75 3.65
CA GLN A 18 -13.21 5.42 2.64
C GLN A 18 -12.04 4.49 2.24
N HIS A 19 -12.20 3.77 1.14
CA HIS A 19 -11.09 3.13 0.47
C HIS A 19 -10.30 4.27 -0.16
N SER A 20 -9.20 4.70 0.47
CA SER A 20 -8.21 5.53 -0.23
C SER A 20 -7.89 4.82 -1.53
N THR A 21 -8.26 5.44 -2.66
CA THR A 21 -8.07 4.85 -3.99
C THR A 21 -6.58 4.59 -4.18
N ARG A 22 -6.19 3.31 -4.07
CA ARG A 22 -4.79 2.90 -4.21
C ARG A 22 -4.36 3.15 -5.66
N SER A 23 -3.40 4.03 -5.86
CA SER A 23 -2.83 4.29 -7.18
C SER A 23 -1.82 3.20 -7.55
N PRO A 24 -1.81 2.70 -8.80
CA PRO A 24 -0.79 1.76 -9.26
C PRO A 24 0.64 2.33 -9.15
N ILE A 25 1.62 1.46 -8.96
CA ILE A 25 3.05 1.79 -9.00
C ILE A 25 3.60 1.43 -10.38
N SER A 26 4.29 2.35 -11.03
CA SER A 26 4.89 2.10 -12.34
C SER A 26 6.19 1.32 -12.16
N VAL A 27 6.32 0.18 -12.85
CA VAL A 27 7.59 -0.57 -12.92
C VAL A 27 8.47 0.04 -14.00
N ASN A 28 7.89 0.22 -15.18
CA ASN A 28 8.49 0.88 -16.34
C ASN A 28 7.37 1.54 -17.18
N GLN A 29 7.68 1.96 -18.41
CA GLN A 29 6.72 2.64 -19.30
C GLN A 29 5.59 1.72 -19.82
N TYR A 30 5.74 0.40 -19.72
CA TYR A 30 4.79 -0.60 -20.21
C TYR A 30 4.11 -1.40 -19.10
N GLU A 31 4.70 -1.44 -17.90
CA GLU A 31 4.24 -2.28 -16.80
C GLU A 31 3.94 -1.47 -15.53
N LYS A 32 2.83 -1.82 -14.88
CA LYS A 32 2.42 -1.30 -13.58
C LYS A 32 2.04 -2.44 -12.66
N ARG A 33 2.32 -2.27 -11.37
CA ARG A 33 1.89 -3.20 -10.31
C ARG A 33 0.86 -2.55 -9.40
N LEU A 34 -0.03 -3.37 -8.85
CA LEU A 34 -0.98 -2.93 -7.84
C LEU A 34 -0.25 -2.50 -6.57
N ASN A 35 -0.59 -1.32 -6.07
CA ASN A 35 -0.19 -0.91 -4.74
C ASN A 35 -1.11 -1.59 -3.73
N THR A 36 -0.56 -2.52 -2.94
CA THR A 36 -1.35 -3.35 -2.02
C THR A 36 -1.07 -3.09 -0.54
N ILE A 37 -0.17 -2.13 -0.27
CA ILE A 37 0.51 -1.94 1.01
C ILE A 37 -0.20 -0.90 1.89
N VAL A 38 -0.20 -1.16 3.19
CA VAL A 38 -0.52 -0.25 4.28
C VAL A 38 0.77 0.38 4.81
N CYS A 39 0.88 1.70 4.73
CA CYS A 39 2.15 2.39 4.96
C CYS A 39 2.74 2.25 6.36
N HIS A 40 1.91 2.03 7.38
CA HIS A 40 2.36 1.88 8.77
C HIS A 40 2.56 0.42 9.19
N ASP A 41 2.31 -0.54 8.30
CA ASP A 41 2.52 -1.95 8.55
C ASP A 41 3.93 -2.37 8.07
N VAL A 42 4.79 -2.81 8.98
CA VAL A 42 6.19 -3.17 8.67
C VAL A 42 6.26 -4.42 7.80
N ASP A 43 5.33 -5.37 7.97
CA ASP A 43 5.32 -6.62 7.19
C ASP A 43 5.04 -6.31 5.72
N ASP A 44 4.22 -5.30 5.45
CA ASP A 44 3.95 -4.85 4.10
C ASP A 44 5.17 -4.22 3.41
N TRP A 45 6.08 -3.58 4.16
CA TRP A 45 7.37 -3.12 3.60
C TRP A 45 8.26 -4.30 3.22
N TYR A 46 8.30 -5.36 4.04
CA TYR A 46 9.02 -6.59 3.71
C TYR A 46 8.44 -7.25 2.45
N LEU A 47 7.11 -7.40 2.38
CA LEU A 47 6.44 -8.03 1.23
C LEU A 47 6.60 -7.21 -0.06
N ASP A 48 6.59 -5.87 0.03
CA ASP A 48 6.91 -5.00 -1.11
C ASP A 48 8.34 -5.21 -1.59
N GLY A 49 9.31 -5.19 -0.66
CA GLY A 49 10.71 -5.46 -0.94
C GLY A 49 10.90 -6.83 -1.59
N TYR A 50 10.31 -7.87 -1.02
CA TYR A 50 10.39 -9.24 -1.54
C TYR A 50 9.90 -9.35 -2.98
N ARG A 51 8.72 -8.79 -3.28
CA ARG A 51 8.19 -8.79 -4.65
C ARG A 51 9.12 -8.04 -5.60
N VAL A 52 9.66 -6.91 -5.17
CA VAL A 52 10.60 -6.13 -5.98
C VAL A 52 11.89 -6.90 -6.23
N GLY A 53 12.45 -7.56 -5.22
CA GLY A 53 13.65 -8.39 -5.36
C GLY A 53 13.44 -9.56 -6.32
N LYS A 54 12.27 -10.20 -6.26
CA LYS A 54 11.94 -11.37 -7.07
C LYS A 54 11.66 -11.04 -8.53
N ASP A 55 10.81 -10.05 -8.78
CA ASP A 55 10.25 -9.82 -10.11
C ASP A 55 10.83 -8.56 -10.79
N TYR A 56 11.35 -7.62 -10.00
CA TYR A 56 11.67 -6.26 -10.45
C TYR A 56 13.04 -5.74 -9.97
N ALA A 57 14.02 -6.64 -9.76
CA ALA A 57 15.30 -6.29 -9.12
C ALA A 57 16.01 -5.10 -9.78
N LYS A 58 15.97 -5.04 -11.12
CA LYS A 58 16.54 -3.95 -11.93
C LYS A 58 15.91 -2.57 -11.65
N TYR A 59 14.67 -2.54 -11.16
CA TYR A 59 13.91 -1.33 -10.87
C TYR A 59 13.86 -1.00 -9.38
N SER A 60 14.65 -1.68 -8.53
CA SER A 60 14.61 -1.58 -7.07
C SER A 60 14.51 -0.14 -6.55
N GLN A 61 15.39 0.73 -7.05
CA GLN A 61 15.45 2.11 -6.59
C GLN A 61 14.22 2.94 -7.01
N SER A 62 13.70 2.74 -8.22
CA SER A 62 12.48 3.45 -8.65
C SER A 62 11.24 2.93 -7.92
N GLN A 63 11.21 1.64 -7.58
CA GLN A 63 10.12 1.03 -6.81
C GLN A 63 10.12 1.53 -5.37
N LEU A 64 11.28 1.56 -4.70
CA LEU A 64 11.43 2.08 -3.34
C LEU A 64 11.06 3.57 -3.27
N ASN A 65 11.50 4.38 -4.24
CA ASN A 65 11.17 5.81 -4.26
C ASN A 65 9.67 6.06 -4.39
N GLN A 66 8.98 5.34 -5.28
CA GLN A 66 7.52 5.45 -5.41
C GLN A 66 6.80 5.00 -4.13
N ARG A 67 7.32 3.99 -3.43
CA ARG A 67 6.80 3.55 -2.13
C ARG A 67 6.94 4.63 -1.07
N ILE A 68 8.13 5.24 -0.94
CA ILE A 68 8.40 6.33 0.00
C ILE A 68 7.46 7.51 -0.28
N GLN A 69 7.27 7.87 -1.55
CA GLN A 69 6.34 8.94 -1.94
C GLN A 69 4.89 8.60 -1.59
N TYR A 70 4.45 7.38 -1.85
CA TYR A 70 3.09 6.93 -1.52
C TYR A 70 2.82 6.94 -0.01
N CYS A 71 3.83 6.65 0.81
CA CYS A 71 3.73 6.58 2.25
C CYS A 71 4.15 7.85 3.00
N ASP A 72 4.41 8.93 2.27
CA ASP A 72 4.90 10.20 2.82
C ASP A 72 6.12 10.04 3.75
N GLY A 73 7.03 9.13 3.36
CA GLY A 73 8.24 8.83 4.11
C GLY A 73 8.44 7.34 4.39
N MET A 74 9.49 7.08 5.17
CA MET A 74 9.92 5.74 5.58
C MET A 74 10.74 5.84 6.86
N THR A 75 10.41 5.03 7.85
CA THR A 75 11.19 4.88 9.09
C THR A 75 12.41 3.98 8.88
N SER A 76 13.35 3.97 9.84
CA SER A 76 14.49 3.04 9.82
C SER A 76 14.05 1.57 9.86
N THR A 77 13.04 1.23 10.65
CA THR A 77 12.49 -0.13 10.73
C THR A 77 11.90 -0.59 9.40
N GLN A 78 11.11 0.29 8.74
CA GLN A 78 10.53 0.01 7.43
C GLN A 78 11.61 -0.14 6.35
N ARG A 79 12.67 0.68 6.42
CA ARG A 79 13.82 0.58 5.53
C ARG A 79 14.48 -0.79 5.64
N SER A 80 14.80 -1.24 6.86
CA SER A 80 15.40 -2.55 7.09
C SER A 80 14.49 -3.66 6.55
N ALA A 81 13.20 -3.64 6.90
CA ALA A 81 12.23 -4.63 6.43
C ALA A 81 12.18 -4.72 4.90
N TRP A 82 12.15 -3.58 4.21
CA TRP A 82 12.13 -3.54 2.75
C TRP A 82 13.39 -4.15 2.13
N PHE A 83 14.58 -3.81 2.65
CA PHE A 83 15.84 -4.36 2.12
C PHE A 83 16.01 -5.86 2.46
N ASP A 84 15.56 -6.30 3.63
CA ASP A 84 15.56 -7.72 4.00
C ASP A 84 14.64 -8.53 3.07
N GLY A 85 13.44 -8.00 2.80
CA GLY A 85 12.52 -8.55 1.82
C GLY A 85 13.15 -8.61 0.43
N PHE A 86 13.72 -7.49 -0.04
CA PHE A 86 14.39 -7.41 -1.34
C PHE A 86 15.49 -8.44 -1.50
N SER A 87 16.39 -8.56 -0.52
CA SER A 87 17.46 -9.56 -0.53
C SER A 87 16.92 -10.98 -0.59
N SER A 88 15.88 -11.27 0.22
CA SER A 88 15.21 -12.57 0.24
C SER A 88 14.55 -12.91 -1.10
N GLY A 89 13.94 -11.93 -1.76
CA GLY A 89 13.32 -12.08 -3.08
C GLY A 89 14.32 -12.28 -4.21
N ASN A 90 15.48 -11.63 -4.13
CA ASN A 90 16.51 -11.65 -5.17
C ASN A 90 17.48 -12.86 -5.08
N GLY A 91 17.08 -13.92 -4.37
CA GLY A 91 17.88 -15.15 -4.26
C GLY A 91 18.97 -15.13 -3.18
N GLY A 92 18.97 -14.14 -2.28
CA GLY A 92 19.77 -14.14 -1.05
C GLY A 92 21.28 -14.29 -1.27
N THR A 93 21.98 -13.21 -1.60
CA THR A 93 23.41 -13.10 -1.30
C THR A 93 23.59 -12.16 -0.12
N GLN A 94 23.63 -12.74 1.09
CA GLN A 94 24.38 -12.14 2.20
C GLN A 94 25.86 -12.40 1.98
#